data_AF-A0A2D8KDC2-F1
#
_entry.id   AF-A0A2D8KDC2-F1
#
_cell.length_a   1.000
_cell.length_b   1.000
_cell.length_c   1.000
_cell.angle_alpha   90.00
_cell.angle_beta   90.00
_cell.angle_gamma   90.00
#
_symmetry.space_group_name_H-M   'P 1'
#
loop_
_entity.id
_entity.type
_entity.pdbx_description
1 polymer ?
#
loop_
_entity_poly.entity_id
_entity_poly.type
_entity_poly.pdbx_seq_one_letter_code
_entity_poly.pdbx_strand_id
1 'polypeptide(L)'
;MKENEFPVLKVTNIDWDKDHEEYDKLPKDLQLQWGSKEWSIDEVSNWIMQKFDWVFNSLNINQVGTWQDSGCCCAGGCSCC
;
A
#
# COMPACT_ATOMS: atom_id res chain seq x y z
N MET A 1 -15.62 10.74 7.28
CA MET A 1 -15.00 9.78 6.35
C MET A 1 -16.01 8.67 6.10
N LYS A 2 -16.32 8.33 4.84
CA LYS A 2 -17.27 7.24 4.56
C LYS A 2 -16.69 5.92 5.07
N GLU A 3 -17.56 4.97 5.41
CA GLU A 3 -17.14 3.75 6.11
C GLU A 3 -16.16 2.88 5.28
N ASN A 4 -16.16 3.03 3.95
CA ASN A 4 -15.43 2.16 3.01
C ASN A 4 -14.28 2.87 2.25
N GLU A 5 -13.80 4.01 2.75
CA GLU A 5 -12.66 4.73 2.17
C GLU A 5 -11.38 4.40 2.92
N PHE A 6 -10.39 3.92 2.18
CA PHE A 6 -9.08 3.56 2.71
C PHE A 6 -7.97 4.33 1.97
N PRO A 7 -6.88 4.72 2.64
CA PRO A 7 -5.80 5.47 2.03
C PRO A 7 -4.99 4.63 1.05
N VAL A 8 -4.59 5.25 -0.06
CA VAL A 8 -3.61 4.71 -0.99
C VAL A 8 -2.27 5.35 -0.70
N LEU A 9 -1.31 4.53 -0.33
CA LEU A 9 0.05 4.94 0.00
C LEU A 9 0.94 4.63 -1.19
N LYS A 10 1.66 5.62 -1.68
CA LYS A 10 2.70 5.46 -2.69
C LYS A 10 4.04 5.51 -1.99
N VAL A 11 4.75 4.40 -2.04
CA VAL A 11 6.10 4.31 -1.52
C VAL A 11 7.06 4.48 -2.69
N THR A 12 7.99 5.41 -2.55
CA THR A 12 8.95 5.78 -3.59
C THR A 12 10.33 5.92 -2.98
N ASN A 13 11.37 5.88 -3.81
CA ASN A 13 12.77 6.02 -3.38
C ASN A 13 13.11 5.03 -2.24
N ILE A 14 12.69 3.78 -2.38
CA ILE A 14 13.06 2.74 -1.41
C ILE A 14 14.55 2.44 -1.60
N ASP A 15 15.34 2.75 -0.58
CA ASP A 15 16.76 2.46 -0.50
C ASP A 15 16.95 1.10 0.18
N TRP A 16 16.86 0.05 -0.63
CA TRP A 16 17.09 -1.31 -0.18
C TRP A 16 18.53 -1.52 0.23
N ASP A 17 18.71 -2.27 1.30
CA ASP A 17 20.03 -2.65 1.73
C ASP A 17 20.68 -3.59 0.71
N LYS A 18 21.92 -3.29 0.31
CA LYS A 18 22.63 -3.96 -0.80
C LYS A 18 23.40 -5.18 -0.36
N ASP A 19 23.08 -5.74 0.80
CA ASP A 19 23.78 -6.91 1.34
C ASP A 19 23.69 -8.17 0.45
N HIS A 20 22.74 -8.24 -0.49
CA HIS A 20 22.57 -9.38 -1.39
C HIS A 20 22.37 -9.00 -2.87
N GLU A 21 22.83 -9.87 -3.76
CA GLU A 21 22.80 -9.67 -5.23
C GLU A 21 21.38 -9.55 -5.80
N GLU A 22 20.36 -9.98 -5.05
CA GLU A 22 18.96 -9.92 -5.46
C GLU A 22 18.30 -8.55 -5.22
N TYR A 23 19.02 -7.58 -4.64
CA TYR A 23 18.50 -6.23 -4.39
C TYR A 23 17.96 -5.55 -5.67
N ASP A 24 18.52 -5.89 -6.84
CA ASP A 24 18.13 -5.32 -8.13
C ASP A 24 16.72 -5.80 -8.57
N LYS A 25 16.22 -6.90 -8.00
CA LYS A 25 14.86 -7.39 -8.24
C LYS A 25 13.81 -6.66 -7.41
N LEU A 26 14.23 -5.89 -6.40
CA LEU A 26 13.30 -5.22 -5.50
C LEU A 26 12.74 -3.94 -6.15
N PRO A 27 11.43 -3.68 -5.98
CA PRO A 27 10.82 -2.47 -6.53
C PRO A 27 11.34 -1.23 -5.80
N LYS A 28 11.71 -0.18 -6.56
CA LYS A 28 12.11 1.12 -6.00
C LYS A 28 10.91 2.01 -5.66
N ASP A 29 9.77 1.69 -6.28
CA ASP A 29 8.49 2.32 -6.09
C ASP A 29 7.38 1.27 -6.10
N LEU A 30 6.42 1.42 -5.19
CA LEU A 30 5.25 0.56 -5.11
C LEU A 30 4.05 1.34 -4.61
N GLN A 31 2.87 0.95 -5.07
CA GLN A 31 1.61 1.51 -4.62
C GLN A 31 0.91 0.49 -3.73
N LEU A 32 0.51 0.94 -2.56
CA LEU A 32 -0.07 0.13 -1.51
C LEU A 32 -1.47 0.64 -1.20
N GLN A 33 -2.46 -0.22 -1.41
CA GLN A 33 -3.82 0.00 -0.94
C GLN A 33 -3.86 -0.41 0.52
N TRP A 34 -3.73 0.55 1.43
CA TRP A 34 -3.74 0.25 2.86
C TRP A 34 -5.15 -0.16 3.28
N GLY A 35 -5.27 -1.17 4.14
CA GLY A 35 -6.58 -1.71 4.57
C GLY A 35 -7.17 -1.01 5.80
N SER A 36 -6.52 0.04 6.29
CA SER A 36 -6.89 0.76 7.51
C SER A 36 -6.98 2.25 7.24
N LYS A 37 -7.93 2.95 7.88
CA LYS A 37 -8.03 4.42 7.78
C LYS A 37 -6.84 5.12 8.42
N GLU A 38 -6.36 4.53 9.50
CA GLU A 38 -5.17 4.96 10.22
C GLU A 38 -3.99 4.15 9.71
N TRP A 39 -2.89 4.86 9.45
CA TRP A 39 -1.64 4.27 9.01
C TRP A 39 -0.50 5.11 9.56
N SER A 40 0.58 4.42 9.92
CA SER A 40 1.81 5.04 10.39
C SER A 40 2.96 4.61 9.49
N ILE A 41 3.97 5.49 9.37
CA ILE A 41 5.19 5.18 8.61
C ILE A 41 5.82 3.90 9.15
N ASP A 42 5.89 3.72 10.48
CA ASP A 42 6.42 2.51 11.12
C ASP A 42 5.68 1.22 10.73
N GLU A 43 4.34 1.24 10.69
CA GLU A 43 3.55 0.06 10.34
C GLU A 43 3.75 -0.34 8.87
N VAL A 44 3.71 0.65 7.97
CA VAL A 44 3.92 0.43 6.54
C VAL A 44 5.35 -0.03 6.29
N SER A 45 6.31 0.55 6.99
CA SER A 45 7.73 0.19 6.94
C SER A 45 7.93 -1.27 7.35
N ASN A 46 7.39 -1.68 8.50
CA ASN A 46 7.48 -3.05 8.98
C ASN A 46 6.77 -4.04 8.04
N TRP A 47 5.62 -3.67 7.49
CA TRP A 47 4.92 -4.49 6.50
C TRP A 47 5.76 -4.72 5.24
N ILE A 48 6.42 -3.68 4.72
CA ILE A 48 7.31 -3.79 3.54
C ILE A 48 8.48 -4.73 3.85
N MET A 49 9.11 -4.57 5.02
CA MET A 49 10.21 -5.45 5.42
C MET A 49 9.78 -6.92 5.46
N GLN A 50 8.64 -7.21 6.08
CA GLN A 50 8.11 -8.59 6.15
C GLN A 50 7.66 -9.12 4.79
N LYS A 51 7.12 -8.26 3.92
CA LYS A 51 6.62 -8.67 2.61
C LYS A 51 7.74 -9.09 1.65
N PHE A 52 8.85 -8.35 1.69
CA PHE A 52 10.01 -8.59 0.83
C PHE A 52 11.12 -9.39 1.53
N ASP A 53 10.94 -9.68 2.83
CA ASP A 53 11.95 -10.29 3.71
C ASP A 53 13.30 -9.54 3.65
N TRP A 54 13.23 -8.20 3.57
CA TRP A 54 14.39 -7.36 3.28
C TRP A 54 14.39 -6.06 4.10
N VAL A 55 15.59 -5.57 4.42
CA VAL A 55 15.80 -4.33 5.18
C VAL A 55 16.05 -3.15 4.23
N PHE A 56 15.49 -1.98 4.50
CA PHE A 56 15.81 -0.75 3.78
C PHE A 56 16.38 0.29 4.75
N ASN A 57 17.23 1.16 4.24
CA ASN A 57 17.78 2.29 4.99
C ASN A 57 16.80 3.46 5.04
N SER A 58 16.09 3.68 3.95
CA SER A 58 15.12 4.76 3.84
C SER A 58 14.04 4.44 2.81
N LEU A 59 12.86 5.00 3.01
CA LEU A 59 11.78 4.99 2.04
C LEU A 59 10.94 6.25 2.18
N ASN A 60 10.27 6.64 1.10
CA ASN A 60 9.39 7.79 1.11
C ASN A 60 7.94 7.35 0.90
N ILE A 61 7.10 7.49 1.93
CA ILE A 61 5.68 7.15 1.89
C ILE A 61 4.87 8.43 1.72
N ASN A 62 4.07 8.49 0.65
CA ASN A 62 3.14 9.59 0.41
C ASN A 62 1.75 9.04 0.21
N GLN A 63 0.75 9.60 0.90
CA GLN A 63 -0.64 9.30 0.61
C GLN A 63 -1.04 10.01 -0.68
N VAL A 64 -1.28 9.23 -1.73
CA VAL A 64 -1.62 9.76 -3.07
C VAL A 64 -3.11 9.77 -3.36
N GLY A 65 -3.92 9.20 -2.47
CA GLY A 65 -5.37 9.24 -2.58
C GLY A 65 -6.04 8.35 -1.55
N THR A 66 -7.30 8.06 -1.82
CA THR A 66 -8.09 7.03 -1.13
C THR A 66 -8.68 6.12 -2.19
N TRP A 67 -8.74 4.83 -1.87
CA TRP A 67 -9.49 3.86 -2.64
C TRP A 67 -10.78 3.58 -1.86
N GLN A 68 -11.88 3.52 -2.59
CA GLN A 68 -13.09 2.95 -2.05
C GLN A 68 -13.08 1.48 -2.39
N ASP A 69 -13.22 0.63 -1.38
CA ASP A 69 -13.69 -0.72 -1.65
C ASP A 69 -15.09 -0.55 -2.23
N SER A 70 -15.14 -0.57 -3.55
CA SER A 70 -16.37 -0.69 -4.29
C SER A 70 -16.77 -2.15 -4.17
N GLY A 71 -17.01 -2.60 -2.94
CA GLY A 71 -17.92 -3.69 -2.71
C GLY A 71 -19.11 -3.38 -3.58
N CYS A 72 -19.36 -4.25 -4.55
CA CYS A 72 -20.43 -4.13 -5.50
C CYS A 72 -21.75 -4.14 -4.70
N CYS A 73 -22.11 -3.01 -4.11
CA CYS A 73 -23.47 -2.58 -4.03
C CYS A 73 -23.80 -2.23 -5.47
N CYS A 74 -24.35 -3.19 -6.20
CA CYS A 74 -25.29 -2.89 -7.26
C CYS A 74 -26.23 -1.81 -6.72
N ALA A 75 -25.94 -0.56 -7.07
CA ALA A 75 -26.83 0.56 -6.88
C ALA A 75 -27.96 0.33 -7.89
N GLY A 76 -28.96 -0.40 -7.44
CA GLY A 76 -30.10 -0.83 -8.24
C GLY A 76 -30.49 -2.20 -7.76
N GLY A 77 -31.64 -2.30 -7.10
CA GLY A 77 -32.25 -3.59 -6.86
C GLY A 77 -32.21 -4.42 -8.15
N CYS A 78 -31.58 -5.59 -8.10
CA CYS A 78 -31.77 -6.61 -9.11
C CYS A 78 -33.19 -7.18 -8.94
N SER A 79 -34.18 -6.36 -9.27
CA SER A 79 -35.38 -6.80 -9.96
C SER A 79 -35.04 -6.68 -11.44
N CYS A 80 -34.30 -7.66 -11.95
CA CYS A 80 -34.19 -7.85 -13.39
C CYS A 80 -35.50 -8.50 -13.82
N CYS A 81 -36.30 -7.74 -14.57
CA CYS A 81 -37.50 -8.21 -15.26
C CYS A 81 -37.23 -9.40 -16.17
#